data_AF-A0A4Y6PM12-F1
#
_entry.id   AF-A0A4Y6PM12-F1
#
_cell.length_a   1.000
_cell.length_b   1.000
_cell.length_c   1.000
_cell.angle_alpha   90.00
_cell.angle_beta   90.00
_cell.angle_gamma   90.00
#
_symmetry.space_group_name_H-M   'P 1'
#
loop_
_entity.id
_entity.type
_entity.pdbx_description
1 polymer ?
#
loop_
_entity_poly.entity_id
_entity_poly.type
_entity_poly.pdbx_seq_one_letter_code
_entity_poly.pdbx_strand_id
1 'polypeptide(L)'
;MVEEDVLDSEAPAEPRPPELGSEGCATRAEGRRIMEESNAFIRETKLREAYGRGWKRLIDVREFSIQRQTLTRVRPGGARGDGLGALFVDPDGHHWLVAYETTSCEPVTVDFFLDAEKDVFPVYPEQQCQQTKTVPVCESMGANGCGRKSPLRRIYVRVPADAKLVPSTTVPVEIPTCYQVEPKGGFIPRP
;
A
#
# COMPACT_ATOMS: atom_id res chain seq x y z
N MET A 1 3.66 -25.97 -1.02
CA MET A 1 2.41 -25.69 -0.29
C MET A 1 2.47 -24.23 0.07
N VAL A 2 1.72 -23.39 -0.66
CA VAL A 2 1.55 -21.99 -0.30
C VAL A 2 0.23 -21.98 0.45
N GLU A 3 0.25 -21.57 1.71
CA GLU A 3 -0.96 -21.35 2.48
C GLU A 3 -1.85 -20.41 1.65
N GLU A 4 -2.98 -20.93 1.20
CA GLU A 4 -4.09 -20.09 0.79
C GLU A 4 -4.52 -19.37 2.08
N ASP A 5 -3.98 -18.16 2.29
CA ASP A 5 -4.64 -17.13 3.10
C ASP A 5 -5.96 -16.80 2.38
N VAL A 6 -6.89 -17.76 2.44
CA VAL A 6 -8.30 -17.47 2.30
C VAL A 6 -8.55 -16.47 3.42
N LEU A 7 -8.90 -15.24 3.04
CA LEU A 7 -9.49 -14.27 3.95
C LEU A 7 -10.77 -14.89 4.52
N ASP A 8 -10.62 -15.74 5.51
CA ASP A 8 -11.69 -16.09 6.41
C ASP A 8 -11.95 -14.84 7.27
N SER A 9 -13.21 -14.62 7.61
CA SER A 9 -13.74 -13.59 8.51
C SER A 9 -13.94 -12.16 7.96
N GLU A 10 -15.23 -11.77 7.98
CA GLU A 10 -15.85 -10.43 8.08
C GLU A 10 -15.38 -9.27 7.21
N ALA A 11 -16.32 -8.43 6.74
CA ALA A 11 -15.98 -7.16 6.09
C ALA A 11 -15.01 -6.33 6.96
N PRO A 12 -14.02 -5.63 6.36
CA PRO A 12 -13.10 -4.81 7.12
C PRO A 12 -13.89 -3.81 7.97
N ALA A 13 -13.51 -3.69 9.24
CA ALA A 13 -14.24 -2.82 10.16
C ALA A 13 -14.12 -1.37 9.71
N GLU A 14 -15.26 -0.71 9.52
CA GLU A 14 -15.27 0.71 9.18
C GLU A 14 -14.62 1.55 10.30
N PRO A 15 -13.80 2.56 9.95
CA PRO A 15 -13.20 3.45 10.93
C PRO A 15 -14.27 4.19 11.73
N ARG A 16 -14.18 4.12 13.06
CA ARG A 16 -15.16 4.75 13.95
C ARG A 16 -14.75 6.19 14.25
N PRO A 17 -15.69 7.16 14.13
CA PRO A 17 -15.38 8.56 14.38
C PRO A 17 -14.87 8.72 15.81
N PRO A 18 -13.88 9.60 16.05
CA PRO A 18 -13.41 9.85 17.40
C PRO A 18 -14.47 10.57 18.23
N GLU A 19 -14.45 10.34 19.53
CA GLU A 19 -15.21 11.15 20.47
C GLU A 19 -14.57 12.54 20.53
N LEU A 20 -15.40 13.58 20.45
CA LEU A 20 -14.91 14.96 20.57
C LEU A 20 -14.90 15.36 22.04
N GLY A 21 -13.80 15.99 22.47
CA GLY A 21 -13.72 16.58 23.80
C GLY A 21 -14.63 17.80 23.95
N SER A 22 -14.65 18.38 25.15
CA SER A 22 -15.45 19.58 25.48
C SER A 22 -15.14 20.81 24.60
N GLU A 23 -13.98 20.85 23.97
CA GLU A 23 -13.55 21.91 23.03
C GLU A 23 -14.02 21.67 21.58
N GLY A 24 -14.83 20.64 21.35
CA GLY A 24 -15.36 20.28 20.03
C GLY A 24 -14.27 19.80 19.06
N CYS A 25 -13.19 19.23 19.58
CA CYS A 25 -12.10 18.64 18.80
C CYS A 25 -11.57 17.36 19.44
N ALA A 26 -11.00 16.50 18.61
CA ALA A 26 -10.33 15.26 19.01
C ALA A 26 -8.87 15.54 19.41
N THR A 27 -8.29 14.61 20.16
CA THR A 27 -6.87 14.60 20.48
C THR A 27 -6.02 14.25 19.25
N ARG A 28 -4.73 14.59 19.27
CA ARG A 28 -3.78 14.18 18.22
C ARG A 28 -3.67 12.66 18.09
N ALA A 29 -3.82 11.92 19.18
CA ALA A 29 -3.80 10.45 19.15
C ALA A 29 -4.99 9.90 18.37
N GLU A 30 -6.19 10.43 18.61
CA GLU A 30 -7.41 10.06 17.91
C GLU A 30 -7.39 10.44 16.43
N GLY A 31 -6.86 11.63 16.11
CA GLY A 31 -6.63 12.05 14.72
C GLY A 31 -5.68 11.11 13.96
N ARG A 32 -4.64 10.58 14.62
CA ARG A 32 -3.76 9.56 14.00
C ARG A 32 -4.47 8.22 13.84
N ARG A 33 -5.14 7.76 14.89
CA ARG A 33 -5.89 6.50 14.89
C ARG A 33 -6.88 6.45 13.73
N ILE A 34 -7.68 7.49 13.51
CA ILE A 34 -8.69 7.49 12.44
C ILE A 34 -8.06 7.43 11.04
N MET A 35 -6.90 8.07 10.83
CA MET A 35 -6.16 7.98 9.56
C MET A 35 -5.59 6.57 9.36
N GLU A 36 -5.03 5.95 10.40
CA GLU A 36 -4.50 4.59 10.35
C GLU A 36 -5.60 3.57 10.07
N GLU A 37 -6.73 3.65 10.76
CA GLU A 37 -7.90 2.79 10.53
C GLU A 37 -8.48 2.97 9.13
N SER A 38 -8.57 4.21 8.64
CA SER A 38 -9.05 4.51 7.28
C SER A 38 -8.13 3.91 6.22
N ASN A 39 -6.82 4.01 6.41
CA ASN A 39 -5.85 3.38 5.52
C ASN A 39 -5.91 1.85 5.56
N ALA A 40 -6.10 1.27 6.75
CA ALA A 40 -6.27 -0.17 6.91
C ALA A 40 -7.52 -0.67 6.19
N PHE A 41 -8.67 0.00 6.39
CA PHE A 41 -9.92 -0.29 5.70
C PHE A 41 -9.75 -0.23 4.17
N ILE A 42 -9.18 0.86 3.65
CA ILE A 42 -8.96 1.02 2.20
C ILE A 42 -8.08 -0.12 1.66
N ARG A 43 -7.01 -0.46 2.39
CA ARG A 43 -6.09 -1.51 2.00
C ARG A 43 -6.79 -2.87 1.99
N GLU A 44 -7.52 -3.23 3.04
CA GLU A 44 -8.21 -4.51 3.15
C GLU A 44 -9.31 -4.68 2.11
N THR A 45 -10.12 -3.64 1.87
CA THR A 45 -11.13 -3.64 0.82
C THR A 45 -10.49 -3.82 -0.56
N LYS A 46 -9.41 -3.08 -0.86
CA LYS A 46 -8.63 -3.24 -2.10
C LYS A 46 -8.12 -4.68 -2.28
N LEU A 47 -7.57 -5.27 -1.21
CA LEU A 47 -7.08 -6.65 -1.24
C LEU A 47 -8.21 -7.63 -1.53
N ARG A 48 -9.35 -7.48 -0.87
CA ARG A 48 -10.54 -8.31 -1.10
C ARG A 48 -11.02 -8.23 -2.54
N GLU A 49 -11.14 -7.03 -3.09
CA GLU A 49 -11.52 -6.82 -4.50
C GLU A 49 -10.54 -7.48 -5.46
N ALA A 50 -9.23 -7.35 -5.20
CA ALA A 50 -8.21 -8.01 -6.00
C ALA A 50 -8.30 -9.55 -5.93
N TYR A 51 -8.47 -10.11 -4.73
CA TYR A 51 -8.64 -11.55 -4.55
C TYR A 51 -9.94 -12.08 -5.20
N GLY A 52 -11.03 -11.31 -5.15
CA GLY A 52 -12.28 -11.62 -5.84
C GLY A 52 -12.13 -11.70 -7.36
N ARG A 53 -11.13 -11.01 -7.94
CA ARG A 53 -10.75 -11.10 -9.35
C ARG A 53 -9.82 -12.28 -9.66
N GLY A 54 -9.52 -13.13 -8.68
CA GLY A 54 -8.60 -14.25 -8.81
C GLY A 54 -7.12 -13.83 -8.86
N TRP A 55 -6.81 -12.59 -8.49
CA TRP A 55 -5.44 -12.12 -8.51
C TRP A 55 -4.69 -12.59 -7.27
N LYS A 56 -3.51 -13.17 -7.47
CA LYS A 56 -2.64 -13.58 -6.39
C LYS A 56 -1.73 -12.44 -5.97
N ARG A 57 -1.87 -11.99 -4.73
CA ARG A 57 -0.95 -11.01 -4.16
C ARG A 57 0.46 -11.60 -4.11
N LEU A 58 1.44 -10.84 -4.58
CA LEU A 58 2.85 -11.20 -4.44
C LEU A 58 3.32 -10.79 -3.04
N ILE A 59 3.08 -11.69 -2.07
CA ILE A 59 3.51 -11.60 -0.68
C ILE A 59 4.57 -12.67 -0.44
N ASP A 60 5.84 -12.29 -0.58
CA ASP A 60 6.96 -12.95 0.11
C ASP A 60 8.22 -12.13 -0.16
N VAL A 61 8.80 -11.57 0.91
CA VAL A 61 9.97 -10.69 0.84
C VAL A 61 11.10 -11.39 1.56
N ARG A 62 11.99 -12.03 0.80
CA ARG A 62 13.37 -12.09 1.29
C ARG A 62 13.97 -10.73 1.01
N GLU A 63 14.47 -10.09 2.05
CA GLU A 63 15.43 -9.00 1.90
C GLU A 63 16.70 -9.63 1.32
N PHE A 64 16.67 -9.89 0.02
CA PHE A 64 17.84 -10.34 -0.67
C PHE A 64 18.77 -9.13 -0.74
N SER A 65 19.68 -9.07 0.23
CA SER A 65 21.02 -8.52 0.07
C SER A 65 21.78 -9.36 -0.98
N ILE A 66 21.19 -9.54 -2.16
CA ILE A 66 21.94 -10.00 -3.31
C ILE A 66 22.64 -8.76 -3.79
N GLN A 67 23.95 -8.72 -3.57
CA GLN A 67 24.85 -7.83 -4.29
C GLN A 67 24.39 -7.86 -5.76
N ARG A 68 23.78 -6.76 -6.24
CA ARG A 68 23.11 -6.64 -7.56
C ARG A 68 23.91 -7.22 -8.74
N GLN A 69 25.20 -7.43 -8.55
CA GLN A 69 26.16 -8.03 -9.46
C GLN A 69 25.80 -9.45 -9.91
N THR A 70 25.01 -10.23 -9.17
CA THR A 70 24.65 -11.61 -9.60
C THR A 70 23.29 -11.71 -10.28
N LEU A 71 22.49 -10.63 -10.31
CA LEU A 71 21.20 -10.60 -10.97
C LEU A 71 21.34 -10.04 -12.38
N THR A 72 20.95 -10.83 -13.38
CA THR A 72 20.89 -10.37 -14.77
C THR A 72 19.53 -9.74 -15.03
N ARG A 73 19.50 -8.45 -15.41
CA ARG A 73 18.25 -7.77 -15.78
C ARG A 73 17.75 -8.32 -17.10
N VAL A 74 16.52 -8.85 -17.11
CA VAL A 74 15.92 -9.45 -18.33
C VAL A 74 14.87 -8.55 -18.97
N ARG A 75 14.22 -7.64 -18.23
CA ARG A 75 13.31 -6.64 -18.80
C ARG A 75 13.38 -5.28 -18.09
N PRO A 76 13.33 -4.16 -18.85
CA PRO A 76 13.11 -2.86 -18.25
C PRO A 76 11.68 -2.75 -17.72
N GLY A 77 11.54 -2.41 -16.43
CA GLY A 77 10.25 -2.09 -15.83
C GLY A 77 9.71 -0.74 -16.31
N GLY A 78 8.38 -0.60 -16.31
CA GLY A 78 7.70 0.63 -16.68
C GLY A 78 7.98 1.77 -15.69
N ALA A 79 8.49 2.87 -16.23
CA ALA A 79 8.46 4.23 -15.68
C ALA A 79 8.98 4.45 -14.24
N ARG A 80 10.32 4.45 -14.08
CA ARG A 80 11.15 5.47 -13.40
C ARG A 80 12.60 4.96 -13.35
N GLY A 81 13.57 5.88 -13.41
CA GLY A 81 15.01 5.58 -13.55
C GLY A 81 15.65 4.79 -12.38
N ASP A 82 14.86 4.23 -11.47
CA ASP A 82 15.30 3.48 -10.30
C ASP A 82 15.20 1.95 -10.46
N GLY A 83 14.57 1.46 -11.54
CA GLY A 83 14.43 0.04 -11.83
C GLY A 83 13.25 -0.64 -11.11
N LEU A 84 12.26 0.12 -10.64
CA LEU A 84 11.00 -0.42 -10.14
C LEU A 84 10.28 -1.24 -11.23
N GLY A 85 9.68 -2.35 -10.82
CA GLY A 85 9.01 -3.28 -11.75
C GLY A 85 9.98 -4.02 -12.68
N ALA A 86 11.29 -3.81 -12.56
CA ALA A 86 12.24 -4.55 -13.38
C ALA A 86 12.27 -6.03 -12.98
N LEU A 87 12.41 -6.87 -14.00
CA LEU A 87 12.55 -8.32 -13.87
C LEU A 87 14.02 -8.72 -13.98
N PHE A 88 14.46 -9.58 -13.08
CA PHE A 88 15.81 -10.10 -12.96
C PHE A 88 15.81 -11.63 -12.94
N VAL A 89 16.94 -12.22 -13.32
CA VAL A 89 17.20 -13.65 -13.20
C VAL A 89 18.47 -13.86 -12.39
N ASP A 90 18.41 -14.75 -11.40
CA ASP A 90 19.57 -15.16 -10.59
C ASP A 90 20.38 -16.28 -11.27
N PRO A 91 21.59 -16.63 -10.77
CA PRO A 91 22.41 -17.69 -11.37
C PRO A 91 21.77 -19.08 -11.40
N ASP A 92 20.78 -19.32 -10.53
CA ASP A 92 20.03 -20.59 -10.45
C ASP A 92 18.82 -20.60 -11.42
N GLY A 93 18.59 -19.50 -12.16
CA GLY A 93 17.50 -19.37 -13.14
C GLY A 93 16.17 -18.90 -12.54
N HIS A 94 16.13 -18.48 -11.27
CA HIS A 94 14.91 -17.95 -10.67
C HIS A 94 14.67 -16.50 -11.09
N HIS A 95 13.39 -16.14 -11.24
CA HIS A 95 12.97 -14.83 -11.71
C HIS A 95 12.47 -13.98 -10.54
N TRP A 96 12.92 -12.73 -10.53
CA TRP A 96 12.76 -11.79 -9.42
C TRP A 96 12.25 -10.44 -9.92
N LEU A 97 11.18 -9.94 -9.30
CA LEU A 97 10.63 -8.62 -9.54
C LEU A 97 11.10 -7.65 -8.46
N VAL A 98 11.55 -6.46 -8.85
CA VAL A 98 11.78 -5.35 -7.91
C VAL A 98 10.46 -4.69 -7.54
N ALA A 99 10.13 -4.73 -6.24
CA ALA A 99 8.99 -4.05 -5.64
C ALA A 99 9.45 -3.12 -4.49
N TYR A 100 8.52 -2.38 -3.89
CA TYR A 100 8.78 -1.54 -2.73
C TYR A 100 7.88 -1.93 -1.55
N GLU A 101 8.46 -1.87 -0.36
CA GLU A 101 7.76 -1.85 0.92
C GLU A 101 7.91 -0.43 1.51
N THR A 102 6.81 0.22 1.85
CA THR A 102 6.81 1.51 2.56
C THR A 102 6.57 1.26 4.04
N THR A 103 7.41 1.79 4.92
CA THR A 103 7.30 1.43 6.34
C THR A 103 6.31 2.26 7.16
N SER A 104 5.84 3.46 6.79
CA SER A 104 5.09 4.21 7.82
C SER A 104 4.32 5.52 7.55
N CYS A 105 4.41 6.27 6.43
CA CYS A 105 3.80 7.62 6.48
C CYS A 105 3.13 8.22 5.24
N GLU A 106 2.87 7.48 4.15
CA GLU A 106 2.00 7.95 3.06
C GLU A 106 1.05 6.83 2.62
N PRO A 107 -0.23 7.14 2.33
CA PRO A 107 -1.19 6.12 1.95
C PRO A 107 -0.97 5.77 0.48
N VAL A 108 -0.57 4.52 0.27
CA VAL A 108 -1.04 3.56 -0.72
C VAL A 108 0.12 2.58 -0.87
N THR A 109 0.02 1.43 -0.18
CA THR A 109 0.88 0.30 -0.49
C THR A 109 0.62 -0.06 -1.96
N VAL A 110 1.66 0.06 -2.79
CA VAL A 110 1.62 -0.52 -4.12
C VAL A 110 1.78 -2.02 -3.92
N ASP A 111 0.65 -2.71 -3.88
CA ASP A 111 0.64 -4.16 -3.84
C ASP A 111 0.76 -4.66 -5.27
N PHE A 112 1.72 -5.55 -5.51
CA PHE A 112 1.88 -6.23 -6.79
C PHE A 112 1.07 -7.51 -6.78
N PHE A 113 0.41 -7.77 -7.89
CA PHE A 113 -0.42 -8.94 -8.10
C PHE A 113 0.03 -9.71 -9.34
N LEU A 114 -0.26 -11.00 -9.33
CA LEU A 114 -0.11 -11.93 -10.44
C LEU A 114 -1.49 -12.46 -10.81
N ASP A 115 -1.86 -12.39 -12.09
CA ASP A 115 -3.10 -13.00 -12.59
C ASP A 115 -2.89 -14.40 -13.19
N ALA A 116 -3.98 -14.97 -13.74
CA ALA A 116 -3.97 -16.28 -14.37
C ALA A 116 -3.13 -16.34 -15.67
N GLU A 117 -2.93 -15.22 -16.35
CA GLU A 117 -2.11 -15.10 -17.57
C GLU A 117 -0.63 -14.89 -17.24
N LYS A 118 -0.29 -14.85 -15.95
CA LYS A 118 1.03 -14.56 -15.40
C LYS A 118 1.49 -13.13 -15.65
N ASP A 119 0.54 -12.22 -15.82
CA ASP A 119 0.81 -10.80 -15.83
C ASP A 119 0.99 -10.30 -14.40
N VAL A 120 2.03 -9.52 -14.22
CA VAL A 120 2.43 -8.89 -12.97
C VAL A 120 2.16 -7.41 -13.08
N PHE A 121 1.37 -6.88 -12.16
CA PHE A 121 0.99 -5.48 -12.19
C PHE A 121 0.81 -4.90 -10.79
N PRO A 122 1.13 -3.61 -10.59
CA PRO A 122 0.78 -2.90 -9.39
C PRO A 122 -0.71 -2.54 -9.37
N VAL A 123 -1.35 -2.73 -8.22
CA VAL A 123 -2.77 -2.41 -8.00
C VAL A 123 -2.90 -1.24 -7.02
N TYR A 124 -3.59 -0.19 -7.46
CA TYR A 124 -3.91 1.00 -6.67
C TYR A 124 -5.40 1.02 -6.28
N PRO A 125 -5.76 1.49 -5.08
CA PRO A 125 -7.16 1.73 -4.74
C PRO A 125 -7.65 2.99 -5.44
N GLU A 126 -8.78 2.90 -6.13
CA GLU A 126 -9.58 4.04 -6.58
C GLU A 126 -10.65 4.31 -5.53
N GLN A 127 -10.40 5.32 -4.69
CA GLN A 127 -11.24 5.61 -3.53
C GLN A 127 -12.55 6.29 -3.96
N GLN A 128 -13.68 5.72 -3.56
CA GLN A 128 -15.01 6.23 -3.86
C GLN A 128 -15.73 6.55 -2.55
N CYS A 129 -15.63 7.81 -2.11
CA CYS A 129 -16.21 8.29 -0.86
C CYS A 129 -17.70 8.57 -1.03
N GLN A 130 -18.56 7.92 -0.23
CA GLN A 130 -20.00 8.22 -0.21
C GLN A 130 -20.30 9.51 0.58
N GLN A 131 -19.56 9.74 1.66
CA GLN A 131 -19.57 10.99 2.41
C GLN A 131 -18.17 11.32 2.93
N THR A 132 -17.92 12.59 3.17
CA THR A 132 -16.69 13.10 3.78
C THR A 132 -17.03 13.74 5.13
N LYS A 133 -16.30 13.34 6.18
CA LYS A 133 -16.42 13.93 7.52
C LYS A 133 -15.11 14.57 7.94
N THR A 134 -15.20 15.81 8.40
CA THR A 134 -14.06 16.51 8.99
C THR A 134 -13.92 16.13 10.46
N VAL A 135 -12.71 15.76 10.86
CA VAL A 135 -12.32 15.50 12.25
C VAL A 135 -11.41 16.64 12.71
N PRO A 136 -11.94 17.63 13.46
CA PRO A 136 -11.11 18.69 14.00
C PRO A 136 -10.21 18.13 15.10
N VAL A 137 -8.91 18.43 15.04
CA VAL A 137 -7.94 18.05 16.08
C VAL A 137 -7.45 19.29 16.82
N CYS A 138 -7.45 19.27 18.15
CA CYS A 138 -7.16 20.46 18.95
C CYS A 138 -5.70 20.92 18.78
N GLU A 139 -4.80 19.97 18.63
CA GLU A 139 -3.36 20.20 18.52
C GLU A 139 -2.89 20.38 17.07
N SER A 140 -1.67 20.88 16.89
CA SER A 140 -0.97 20.75 15.63
C SER A 140 -0.69 19.27 15.33
N MET A 141 -0.78 18.89 14.07
CA MET A 141 -0.41 17.54 13.62
C MET A 141 0.82 17.61 12.74
N GLY A 142 1.65 16.56 12.78
CA GLY A 142 2.66 16.41 11.75
C GLY A 142 1.96 16.38 10.38
N ALA A 143 2.42 17.18 9.42
CA ALA A 143 1.97 17.08 8.04
C ALA A 143 1.99 15.60 7.60
N ASN A 144 0.97 15.16 6.86
CA ASN A 144 1.01 13.87 6.19
C ASN A 144 2.27 13.81 5.30
N GLY A 145 2.92 12.65 5.24
CA GLY A 145 4.29 12.51 4.74
C GLY A 145 5.34 12.48 5.86
N CYS A 146 6.47 11.80 5.68
CA CYS A 146 7.45 11.64 6.76
C CYS A 146 8.28 12.90 7.06
N GLY A 147 7.94 14.09 6.54
CA GLY A 147 8.88 15.22 6.44
C GLY A 147 10.10 14.93 5.55
N ARG A 148 10.29 13.67 5.15
CA ARG A 148 11.22 13.07 4.20
C ARG A 148 10.40 12.05 3.38
N LYS A 149 10.86 11.67 2.19
CA LYS A 149 10.24 10.55 1.45
C LYS A 149 10.17 9.34 2.38
N SER A 150 9.01 8.65 2.46
CA SER A 150 8.90 7.35 3.14
C SER A 150 10.10 6.50 2.77
N PRO A 151 10.83 5.89 3.72
CA PRO A 151 11.91 4.99 3.35
C PRO A 151 11.28 3.86 2.55
N LEU A 152 11.49 3.95 1.25
CA LEU A 152 11.09 2.95 0.28
C LEU A 152 12.13 1.84 0.41
N ARG A 153 11.76 0.77 1.12
CA ARG A 153 12.60 -0.41 1.19
C ARG A 153 12.39 -1.15 -0.12
N ARG A 154 13.45 -1.24 -0.91
CA ARG A 154 13.45 -2.04 -2.12
C ARG A 154 13.42 -3.51 -1.73
N ILE A 155 12.45 -4.24 -2.25
CA ILE A 155 12.27 -5.66 -2.00
C ILE A 155 12.31 -6.41 -3.33
N TYR A 156 12.63 -7.70 -3.27
CA TYR A 156 12.63 -8.59 -4.43
C TYR A 156 11.63 -9.71 -4.18
N VAL A 157 10.65 -9.85 -5.06
CA VAL A 157 9.62 -10.90 -4.96
C VAL A 157 9.81 -11.91 -6.08
N ARG A 158 9.71 -13.20 -5.76
CA ARG A 158 9.89 -14.27 -6.74
C ARG A 158 8.65 -14.38 -7.63
N VAL A 159 8.85 -14.52 -8.93
CA VAL A 159 7.78 -14.63 -9.93
C VAL A 159 8.02 -15.81 -10.88
N PRO A 160 6.99 -16.29 -11.60
CA PRO A 160 7.16 -17.29 -12.67
C PRO A 160 8.14 -16.81 -13.75
N ALA A 161 8.81 -17.76 -14.41
CA ALA A 161 9.82 -17.45 -15.44
C ALA A 161 9.24 -16.71 -16.65
N ASP A 162 8.01 -17.05 -17.01
CA ASP A 162 7.28 -16.46 -18.13
C ASP A 162 6.41 -15.26 -17.73
N ALA A 163 6.53 -14.78 -16.49
CA ALA A 163 5.78 -13.63 -16.02
C ALA A 163 6.09 -12.36 -16.84
N LYS A 164 5.08 -11.53 -17.06
CA LYS A 164 5.20 -10.27 -17.81
C LYS A 164 4.81 -9.11 -16.92
N LEU A 165 5.65 -8.08 -16.86
CA LEU A 165 5.22 -6.83 -16.22
C LEU A 165 4.31 -6.08 -17.19
N VAL A 166 3.10 -5.76 -16.73
CA VAL A 166 2.14 -4.94 -17.48
C VAL A 166 1.85 -3.63 -16.72
N PRO A 167 1.20 -2.64 -17.35
CA PRO A 167 0.88 -1.37 -16.70
C PRO A 167 0.05 -1.55 -15.42
N SER A 168 0.11 -0.53 -14.55
CA SER A 168 -0.70 -0.48 -13.33
C SER A 168 -2.20 -0.54 -13.62
N THR A 169 -2.94 -1.08 -12.66
CA THR A 169 -4.41 -1.07 -12.67
C THR A 169 -4.97 -0.50 -11.37
N THR A 170 -6.26 -0.15 -11.39
CA THR A 170 -7.00 0.29 -10.21
C THR A 170 -8.09 -0.71 -9.85
N VAL A 171 -8.44 -0.75 -8.57
CA VAL A 171 -9.67 -1.40 -8.10
C VAL A 171 -10.51 -0.37 -7.35
N PRO A 172 -11.82 -0.29 -7.63
CA PRO A 172 -12.71 0.60 -6.89
C PRO A 172 -12.77 0.16 -5.43
N VAL A 173 -12.66 1.12 -4.52
CA VAL A 173 -12.82 0.92 -3.09
C VAL A 173 -13.93 1.85 -2.63
N GLU A 174 -15.11 1.27 -2.41
CA GLU A 174 -16.26 1.96 -1.83
C GLU A 174 -15.97 2.27 -0.36
N ILE A 175 -15.96 3.55 -0.01
CA ILE A 175 -15.70 4.03 1.34
C ILE A 175 -16.95 4.73 1.84
N PRO A 176 -17.68 4.13 2.80
CA PRO A 176 -18.87 4.75 3.37
C PRO A 176 -18.58 6.13 3.95
N THR A 177 -17.46 6.30 4.66
CA THR A 177 -17.05 7.60 5.20
C THR A 177 -15.56 7.83 5.03
N CYS A 178 -15.20 8.87 4.28
CA CYS A 178 -13.84 9.38 4.23
C CYS A 178 -13.63 10.41 5.34
N TYR A 179 -12.62 10.19 6.18
CA TYR A 179 -12.28 11.10 7.26
C TYR A 179 -11.16 12.05 6.83
N GLN A 180 -11.45 13.35 6.89
CA GLN A 180 -10.48 14.42 6.68
C GLN A 180 -10.08 15.00 8.04
N VAL A 181 -8.84 14.76 8.45
CA VAL A 181 -8.34 15.28 9.73
C VAL A 181 -7.83 16.72 9.55
N GLU A 182 -8.36 17.64 10.36
CA GLU A 182 -8.04 19.07 10.30
C GLU A 182 -7.48 19.55 11.65
N PRO A 183 -6.15 19.72 11.78
CA PRO A 183 -5.55 20.25 13.00
C PRO A 183 -5.80 21.75 13.13
N LYS A 184 -6.44 22.18 14.24
CA LYS A 184 -6.64 23.59 14.58
C LYS A 184 -5.29 24.33 14.74
N GLY A 185 -4.28 23.65 15.28
CA GLY A 185 -2.92 24.15 15.38
C GLY A 185 -2.12 24.07 14.07
N GLY A 186 -2.75 23.69 12.95
CA GLY A 186 -2.10 23.54 11.65
C GLY A 186 -1.23 22.28 11.51
N PHE A 187 -0.73 22.07 10.30
CA PHE A 187 0.24 21.02 10.01
C PHE A 187 1.66 21.54 10.24
N ILE A 188 2.42 20.85 11.08
CA ILE A 188 3.83 21.12 11.36
C ILE A 188 4.73 20.12 10.60
N PRO A 189 5.86 20.57 10.02
CA PRO A 189 6.86 19.65 9.48
C PRO A 189 7.31 18.66 10.56
N ARG A 190 7.40 17.37 10.24
CA ARG A 190 8.04 16.42 11.16
C ARG A 190 9.55 16.74 11.23
N PRO A 191 10.18 16.75 12.42
CA PRO A 191 11.62 16.94 12.56
C PRO A 191 12.43 15.79 11.91
#